data_AF-A0A1J4VUW9-F1
#
_entry.id   AF-A0A1J4VUW9-F1
#
_cell.length_a   1.000
_cell.length_b   1.000
_cell.length_c   1.000
_cell.angle_alpha   90.00
_cell.angle_beta   90.00
_cell.angle_gamma   90.00
#
_symmetry.space_group_name_H-M   'P 1'
#
loop_
_entity.id
_entity.type
_entity.pdbx_description
1 polymer ?
#
loop_
_entity_poly.entity_id
_entity_poly.type
_entity_poly.pdbx_seq_one_letter_code
_entity_poly.pdbx_strand_id
1 'polypeptide(L)' 'MAKIAFTQRNNQGRKTVGFAQKTLTKNEQQAIEKLAYQFFVERGYNHGHDQEDWLRAETIIRNRQS' A
#
# COMPACT_ATOMS: atom_id res chain seq x y z
N MET A 1 2.54 55.99 5.66
CA MET A 1 2.28 54.93 6.66
C MET A 1 1.73 53.69 5.94
N ALA A 2 2.27 52.51 6.28
CA ALA A 2 1.88 51.13 5.95
C ALA A 2 1.78 50.68 4.46
N LYS A 3 2.81 49.95 4.01
CA LYS A 3 2.77 49.02 2.86
C LYS A 3 2.27 47.66 3.36
N ILE A 4 1.10 47.20 2.93
CA ILE A 4 0.58 45.88 3.29
C ILE A 4 1.34 44.84 2.45
N ALA A 5 2.29 44.17 3.09
CA ALA A 5 3.10 43.12 2.49
C ALA A 5 2.25 41.87 2.23
N PHE A 6 2.09 41.48 0.97
CA PHE A 6 1.47 40.21 0.58
C PHE A 6 2.46 39.07 0.89
N THR A 7 2.43 38.56 2.13
CA THR A 7 3.23 37.40 2.52
C THR A 7 2.57 36.14 1.96
N GLN A 8 3.11 35.65 0.85
CA GLN A 8 2.77 34.36 0.27
C GLN A 8 3.28 33.25 1.20
N ARG A 9 2.42 32.74 2.09
CA ARG A 9 2.77 31.64 2.99
C ARG A 9 2.58 30.31 2.26
N ASN A 10 3.67 29.92 1.61
CA ASN A 10 4.11 28.61 1.17
C ASN A 10 3.36 27.43 1.83
N ASN A 11 2.43 26.83 1.07
CA ASN A 11 1.73 25.60 1.40
C ASN A 11 2.69 24.41 1.17
N GLN A 12 3.62 24.21 2.10
CA GLN A 12 4.53 23.08 2.03
C GLN A 12 3.75 21.78 2.27
N GLY A 13 3.67 20.99 1.20
CA GLY A 13 2.90 19.78 1.11
C GLY A 13 3.09 18.88 2.31
N ARG A 14 1.95 18.49 2.91
CA ARG A 14 1.84 17.22 3.59
C ARG A 14 2.51 16.18 2.71
N LYS A 15 3.71 15.75 3.09
CA LYS A 15 4.26 14.49 2.64
C LYS A 15 3.37 13.41 3.25
N THR A 16 2.23 13.19 2.60
CA THR A 16 1.62 11.87 2.62
C THR A 16 2.71 10.98 2.07
N VAL A 17 3.35 10.21 2.96
CA VAL A 17 3.93 8.92 2.60
C VAL A 17 2.76 8.09 2.07
N GLY A 18 2.32 8.44 0.86
CA GLY A 18 1.44 7.63 0.08
C GLY A 18 2.27 6.40 -0.17
N PHE A 19 1.92 5.31 0.51
CA PHE A 19 2.17 3.97 0.02
C PHE A 19 1.95 4.06 -1.48
N ALA A 20 3.05 4.01 -2.25
CA ALA A 20 2.97 4.08 -3.70
C ALA A 20 2.07 2.91 -4.06
N GLN A 21 0.81 3.20 -4.38
CA GLN A 21 -0.14 2.19 -4.78
C GLN A 21 0.35 1.73 -6.13
N LYS A 22 1.28 0.77 -6.12
CA LYS A 22 1.76 0.09 -7.30
C LYS A 22 0.49 -0.42 -7.96
N THR A 23 0.24 0.04 -9.18
CA THR A 23 -0.92 -0.39 -9.95
C THR A 23 -0.74 -1.87 -10.24
N LEU A 24 -1.23 -2.72 -9.34
CA LEU A 24 -1.29 -4.15 -9.51
C LEU A 24 -2.26 -4.42 -10.66
N THR A 25 -1.82 -5.19 -11.64
CA THR A 25 -2.72 -5.69 -12.68
C THR A 25 -3.82 -6.53 -12.03
N LYS A 26 -4.98 -6.64 -12.70
CA LYS A 26 -6.11 -7.44 -12.20
C LYS A 26 -5.69 -8.89 -11.91
N ASN A 27 -4.78 -9.44 -12.71
CA ASN A 27 -4.25 -10.79 -12.54
C ASN A 27 -3.36 -10.92 -11.30
N GLU A 28 -2.51 -9.92 -11.02
CA GLU A 28 -1.70 -9.89 -9.80
C GLU A 28 -2.58 -9.79 -8.55
N GLN A 29 -3.59 -8.90 -8.55
CA GLN A 29 -4.53 -8.79 -7.41
C GLN A 29 -5.21 -10.12 -7.10
N GLN A 30 -5.73 -10.81 -8.12
CA GLN A 30 -6.36 -12.12 -7.93
C GLN A 30 -5.37 -13.18 -7.42
N ALA A 31 -4.11 -13.11 -7.82
CA ALA A 31 -3.08 -14.03 -7.35
C ALA A 31 -2.65 -13.74 -5.89
N ILE A 32 -2.54 -12.46 -5.53
CA ILE A 32 -2.25 -12.00 -4.16
C ILE A 32 -3.39 -12.40 -3.23
N GLU A 33 -4.64 -12.13 -3.62
CA GLU A 33 -5.82 -12.48 -2.82
C GLU A 33 -5.90 -13.99 -2.54
N LYS A 34 -5.67 -14.83 -3.56
CA LYS A 34 -5.65 -16.29 -3.39
C LYS A 34 -4.55 -16.75 -2.44
N LEU A 35 -3.35 -16.16 -2.54
CA LEU A 35 -2.23 -16.50 -1.65
C LEU A 35 -2.48 -16.02 -0.22
N ALA A 36 -2.95 -14.78 -0.04
CA ALA A 36 -3.29 -14.23 1.26
C ALA A 36 -4.38 -15.07 1.95
N TYR A 37 -5.41 -15.47 1.21
CA TYR A 37 -6.45 -16.37 1.70
C TYR A 37 -5.88 -17.75 2.09
N GLN A 38 -4.98 -18.31 1.28
CA GLN A 38 -4.33 -19.57 1.61
C GLN A 38 -3.53 -19.47 2.92
N PHE A 39 -2.73 -18.42 3.10
CA PHE A 39 -2.00 -18.20 4.35
C PHE A 39 -2.94 -18.02 5.55
N PHE A 40 -4.06 -17.33 5.36
CA PHE A 40 -5.08 -17.17 6.39
C PHE A 40 -5.69 -18.52 6.81
N VAL A 41 -5.99 -19.40 5.85
CA VAL A 41 -6.49 -20.76 6.11
C VAL A 41 -5.43 -21.62 6.79
N GLU A 42 -4.18 -21.59 6.32
CA GLU A 42 -3.07 -22.35 6.92
C GLU A 42 -2.77 -21.93 8.37
N ARG A 43 -3.02 -20.67 8.71
CA ARG A 43 -2.91 -20.14 10.08
C ARG A 43 -4.13 -20.43 10.96
N GLY A 44 -5.15 -21.14 10.43
CA GLY A 44 -6.35 -21.47 11.18
C GLY A 44 -7.30 -20.30 11.37
N TYR A 45 -7.43 -19.43 10.36
CA TYR A 45 -8.31 -18.27 10.37
C TYR A 45 -7.96 -17.23 11.45
N ASN A 46 -6.68 -17.15 11.82
CA ASN A 46 -6.23 -16.20 12.83
C ASN A 46 -6.28 -14.77 12.29
N HIS A 47 -7.22 -13.99 12.81
CA HIS A 47 -7.38 -12.58 12.46
C HIS A 47 -6.25 -11.73 13.07
N GLY A 48 -5.85 -10.66 12.37
CA GLY A 48 -4.79 -9.74 12.82
C GLY A 48 -3.51 -9.78 11.98
N HIS A 49 -3.39 -10.74 11.07
CA HIS A 49 -2.25 -10.85 10.15
C HIS A 49 -2.59 -10.60 8.68
N ASP A 50 -3.83 -10.19 8.38
CA ASP A 50 -4.31 -9.96 7.01
C ASP A 50 -3.35 -9.07 6.19
N GLN A 51 -2.89 -7.97 6.79
CA GLN A 51 -1.93 -7.08 6.15
C GLN A 51 -0.57 -7.75 5.90
N GLU A 52 -0.09 -8.57 6.84
CA GLU A 52 1.17 -9.31 6.67
C GLU A 52 1.05 -10.41 5.61
N ASP A 53 -0.08 -11.13 5.59
CA ASP A 53 -0.42 -12.14 4.59
C ASP A 53 -0.48 -11.52 3.20
N TRP A 54 -1.09 -10.34 3.09
CA TRP A 54 -1.15 -9.57 1.86
C TRP A 54 0.24 -9.12 1.38
N LEU A 55 1.05 -8.51 2.26
CA LEU A 55 2.41 -8.07 1.91
C LEU A 55 3.29 -9.25 1.50
N ARG A 56 3.15 -10.39 2.17
CA ARG A 56 3.88 -11.62 1.86
C ARG A 56 3.47 -12.18 0.51
N ALA A 57 2.16 -12.24 0.24
CA ALA A 57 1.62 -12.66 -1.04
C ALA A 57 2.08 -11.74 -2.18
N GLU A 58 2.05 -10.41 -2.00
CA GLU A 58 2.54 -9.44 -2.98
C GLU A 58 4.02 -9.68 -3.32
N THR A 59 4.85 -9.88 -2.29
CA THR A 59 6.29 -10.14 -2.46
C THR A 59 6.54 -11.40 -3.26
N ILE A 60 5.80 -12.47 -3.00
CA ILE A 60 5.91 -13.75 -3.72
C ILE A 60 5.52 -13.57 -5.19
N ILE A 61 4.39 -12.93 -5.47
CA ILE A 61 3.92 -12.70 -6.85
C ILE A 61 4.91 -11.83 -7.62
N ARG A 62 5.44 -10.78 -6.99
CA ARG A 62 6.44 -9.89 -7.58
C ARG A 62 7.74 -10.63 -7.91
N ASN A 63 8.21 -11.51 -7.02
CA ASN A 63 9.42 -12.29 -7.26
C ASN A 63 9.22 -13.33 -8.37
N ARG A 64 8.00 -13.86 -8.52
CA ARG A 64 7.65 -14.84 -9.56
C ARG A 64 7.56 -14.23 -10.96
N GLN A 65 7.40 -12.91 -11.06
CA GLN A 65 7.36 -12.17 -12.33
C GLN A 65 8.69 -11.52 -12.73
N SER A 66 9.74 -11.63 -11.91
CA SER A 66 11.08 -11.10 -12.22
C SER A 66 11.95 -12.10 -12.98
#